data_AF-A0A1F2RT12-F1
#
_entry.id   AF-A0A1F2RT12-F1
#
_cell.length_a   1.000
_cell.length_b   1.000
_cell.length_c   1.000
_cell.angle_alpha   90.00
_cell.angle_beta   90.00
_cell.angle_gamma   90.00
#
_symmetry.space_group_name_H-M   'P 1'
#
loop_
_entity.id
_entity.type
_entity.pdbx_description
1 polymer ?
#
loop_
_entity_poly.entity_id
_entity_poly.type
_entity_poly.pdbx_seq_one_letter_code
_entity_poly.pdbx_strand_id
1 'polypeptide(L)'
;MLLKKIPPSVVERLGWYVYAYVRRTDGRIHYVGKGTGQRALAHLMRLRRHRVDIVAHGLKDEATAYAVERALIDGLELCRLTNKVRGKSARVLGREPLEDLICRYTARRIDIDEPSVLIRVNRLYRPGMGPRELYEITRGVWVIGERRETLRYAFAVYRGIVREVYRIRRWQRGGTTPGRLRRRIQDWGHRWEFVGSVAEPSVRLRYVGGSVAHLLPDGARNPIRYVP
;
A
#
# COMPACT_ATOMS: atom_id res chain seq x y z
N MET A 1 13.49 -26.98 26.32
CA MET A 1 14.64 -27.27 25.44
C MET A 1 14.54 -26.39 24.19
N LEU A 2 15.61 -25.69 23.77
CA LEU A 2 15.61 -24.95 22.49
C LEU A 2 15.91 -25.94 21.35
N LEU A 3 14.96 -26.14 20.44
CA LEU A 3 15.15 -26.99 19.26
C LEU A 3 16.23 -26.37 18.36
N LYS A 4 17.37 -27.05 18.20
CA LYS A 4 18.52 -26.53 17.41
C LYS A 4 18.44 -26.87 15.92
N LYS A 5 17.75 -27.96 15.56
CA LYS A 5 17.62 -28.45 14.20
C LYS A 5 16.30 -29.21 14.05
N ILE A 6 15.65 -29.08 12.90
CA ILE A 6 14.50 -29.92 12.51
C ILE A 6 15.06 -31.26 12.02
N PRO A 7 14.58 -32.41 12.52
CA PRO A 7 15.03 -33.73 12.06
C PRO A 7 14.87 -33.89 10.54
N PRO A 8 15.79 -34.59 9.84
CA PRO A 8 15.70 -34.80 8.38
C PRO A 8 14.36 -35.41 7.93
N SER A 9 13.87 -36.42 8.66
CA SER A 9 12.57 -37.06 8.37
C SER A 9 11.37 -36.11 8.47
N VAL A 10 11.48 -35.06 9.28
CA VAL A 10 10.46 -34.01 9.38
C VAL A 10 10.64 -32.99 8.24
N VAL A 11 11.88 -32.62 7.93
CA VAL A 11 12.20 -31.71 6.81
C VAL A 11 11.64 -32.23 5.48
N GLU A 12 11.79 -33.52 5.20
CA GLU A 12 11.26 -34.15 3.98
C GLU A 12 9.74 -34.03 3.87
N ARG A 13 9.02 -34.15 5.00
CA ARG A 13 7.56 -34.05 5.05
C ARG A 13 7.05 -32.61 5.08
N LEU A 14 7.87 -31.65 5.50
CA LEU A 14 7.47 -30.24 5.59
C LEU A 14 7.26 -29.61 4.22
N GLY A 15 8.00 -30.02 3.18
CA GLY A 15 7.95 -29.39 1.86
C GLY A 15 8.13 -27.87 1.95
N TRP A 16 7.32 -27.13 1.19
CA TRP A 16 7.11 -25.70 1.48
C TRP A 16 6.15 -25.53 2.66
N TYR A 17 6.47 -24.59 3.54
CA TYR A 17 5.69 -24.33 4.74
C TYR A 17 5.68 -22.84 5.10
N VAL A 18 4.71 -22.47 5.94
CA VAL A 18 4.58 -21.16 6.59
C VAL A 18 4.72 -21.36 8.10
N TYR A 19 5.50 -20.51 8.75
CA TYR A 19 5.82 -20.57 10.17
C TYR A 19 5.61 -19.21 10.85
N ALA A 20 5.39 -19.25 12.15
CA ALA A 20 5.20 -18.09 13.00
C ALA A 20 6.16 -18.09 14.19
N TYR A 21 6.71 -16.92 14.54
CA TYR A 21 7.37 -16.72 15.83
C TYR A 21 6.38 -16.23 16.86
N VAL A 22 6.10 -17.12 17.82
CA VAL A 22 5.08 -16.90 18.83
C VAL A 22 5.75 -16.62 20.17
N ARG A 23 5.41 -15.49 20.77
CA ARG A 23 5.94 -15.11 22.08
C ARG A 23 5.43 -16.10 23.13
N ARG A 24 6.36 -16.69 23.89
CA ARG A 24 6.02 -17.74 24.87
C ARG A 24 5.18 -17.25 26.05
N THR A 25 5.28 -15.97 26.40
CA THR A 25 4.63 -15.41 27.59
C THR A 25 3.12 -15.23 27.43
N ASP A 26 2.64 -14.97 26.21
CA ASP A 26 1.23 -14.62 25.97
C ASP A 26 0.67 -15.15 24.64
N GLY A 27 1.41 -15.98 23.92
CA GLY A 27 0.94 -16.59 22.69
C GLY A 27 0.82 -15.63 21.50
N ARG A 28 1.30 -14.38 21.60
CA ARG A 28 1.19 -13.42 20.48
C ARG A 28 2.14 -13.77 19.34
N ILE A 29 1.61 -13.78 18.13
CA ILE A 29 2.40 -13.91 16.90
C ILE A 29 3.12 -12.58 16.63
N HIS A 30 4.44 -12.61 16.55
CA HIS A 30 5.27 -11.42 16.30
C HIS A 30 5.79 -11.35 14.86
N TYR A 31 5.95 -12.51 14.23
CA TYR A 31 6.52 -12.66 12.90
C TYR A 31 5.86 -13.85 12.20
N VAL A 32 5.60 -13.70 10.90
CA VAL A 32 5.17 -14.79 10.01
C VAL A 32 6.16 -14.83 8.86
N GLY A 33 6.59 -16.04 8.48
CA GLY A 33 7.53 -16.29 7.40
C GLY A 33 7.18 -17.55 6.61
N LYS A 34 7.60 -17.63 5.35
CA LYS A 34 7.60 -18.90 4.57
C LYS A 34 8.99 -19.49 4.40
N GLY A 35 9.08 -20.78 4.14
CA GLY A 35 10.36 -21.44 3.86
C GLY A 35 10.29 -22.93 3.55
N THR A 36 11.47 -23.51 3.39
CA THR A 36 11.74 -24.95 3.30
C THR A 36 12.89 -25.31 4.24
N GLY A 37 13.08 -26.60 4.51
CA GLY A 37 14.21 -27.08 5.30
C GLY A 37 14.27 -26.51 6.71
N GLN A 38 15.41 -25.91 7.06
CA GLN A 38 15.70 -25.39 8.39
C GLN A 38 15.30 -23.91 8.57
N ARG A 39 14.71 -23.29 7.55
CA ARG A 39 14.51 -21.83 7.49
C ARG A 39 13.75 -21.26 8.70
N ALA A 40 12.85 -22.04 9.30
CA ALA A 40 12.09 -21.61 10.47
C ALA A 40 13.01 -21.33 11.68
N LEU A 41 14.11 -22.06 11.80
CA LEU A 41 15.06 -21.94 12.90
C LEU A 41 16.16 -20.90 12.66
N ALA A 42 16.37 -20.45 11.42
CA ALA A 42 17.49 -19.57 11.03
C ALA A 42 17.57 -18.27 11.85
N HIS A 43 16.43 -17.69 12.23
CA HIS A 43 16.38 -16.46 13.05
C HIS A 43 15.95 -16.68 14.50
N LEU A 44 15.61 -17.92 14.89
CA LEU A 44 15.13 -18.23 16.24
C LEU A 44 16.19 -17.99 17.31
N MET A 45 17.48 -18.17 16.98
CA MET A 45 18.58 -17.96 17.93
C MET A 45 18.63 -16.52 18.47
N ARG A 46 18.16 -15.54 17.70
CA ARG A 46 18.08 -14.12 18.10
C ARG A 46 16.78 -13.78 18.84
N LEU A 47 15.84 -14.74 18.95
CA LEU A 47 14.49 -14.57 19.50
C LEU A 47 14.24 -15.60 20.62
N ARG A 48 15.07 -15.58 21.67
CA ARG A 48 15.04 -16.55 22.78
C ARG A 48 13.70 -16.65 23.54
N ARG A 49 12.86 -15.62 23.47
CA ARG A 49 11.52 -15.57 24.10
C ARG A 49 10.40 -16.14 23.23
N HIS A 50 10.74 -16.64 22.05
CA HIS A 50 9.78 -17.13 21.06
C HIS A 50 9.87 -18.65 20.92
N ARG A 51 8.75 -19.24 20.48
CA ARG A 51 8.72 -20.58 19.89
C ARG A 51 8.38 -20.45 18.41
N VAL A 52 8.57 -21.54 17.68
CA VAL A 52 8.20 -21.64 16.27
C VAL A 52 6.96 -22.51 16.18
N ASP A 53 5.90 -21.97 15.60
CA ASP A 53 4.71 -22.73 15.25
C ASP A 53 4.68 -22.88 13.72
N ILE A 54 4.44 -24.08 13.22
CA ILE A 54 4.18 -24.33 11.80
C ILE A 54 2.70 -24.06 11.56
N VAL A 55 2.39 -23.09 10.70
CA VAL A 55 1.00 -22.66 10.44
C VAL A 55 0.39 -23.44 9.28
N ALA A 56 1.20 -23.77 8.28
CA ALA A 56 0.83 -24.63 7.15
C ALA A 56 2.10 -25.33 6.64
N HIS A 57 2.01 -26.58 6.20
CA HIS A 57 3.13 -27.34 5.64
C HIS A 57 2.65 -28.30 4.55
N GLY A 58 3.59 -28.95 3.84
CA GLY A 58 3.27 -29.83 2.72
C GLY A 58 2.76 -29.05 1.51
N LEU A 59 3.10 -27.76 1.40
CA LEU A 59 2.66 -26.92 0.30
C LEU A 59 3.46 -27.31 -0.96
N LYS A 60 2.74 -27.35 -2.09
CA LYS A 60 3.29 -27.83 -3.37
C LYS A 60 4.42 -26.96 -3.92
N ASP A 61 4.34 -25.65 -3.71
CA ASP A 61 5.25 -24.67 -4.31
C ASP A 61 5.40 -23.41 -3.45
N GLU A 62 6.43 -22.62 -3.80
CA GLU A 62 6.73 -21.35 -3.14
C GLU A 62 5.59 -20.35 -3.26
N ALA A 63 4.88 -20.35 -4.39
CA ALA A 63 3.79 -19.42 -4.68
C ALA A 63 2.61 -19.62 -3.73
N THR A 64 2.27 -20.88 -3.42
CA THR A 64 1.23 -21.26 -2.46
C THR A 64 1.65 -20.85 -1.05
N ALA A 65 2.89 -21.15 -0.64
CA ALA A 65 3.41 -20.72 0.66
C ALA A 65 3.44 -19.19 0.81
N TYR A 66 3.72 -18.49 -0.28
CA TYR A 66 3.67 -17.03 -0.34
C TYR A 66 2.25 -16.50 -0.19
N ALA A 67 1.26 -17.10 -0.86
CA ALA A 67 -0.14 -16.71 -0.72
C ALA A 67 -0.64 -16.90 0.73
N VAL A 68 -0.31 -18.03 1.37
CA VAL A 68 -0.68 -18.31 2.76
C VAL A 68 0.01 -17.37 3.74
N GLU A 69 1.33 -17.18 3.61
CA GLU A 69 2.11 -16.22 4.42
C GLU A 69 1.50 -14.83 4.34
N ARG A 70 1.15 -14.39 3.13
CA ARG A 70 0.55 -13.08 2.90
C ARG A 70 -0.82 -12.95 3.54
N ALA A 71 -1.70 -13.93 3.36
CA ALA A 71 -3.04 -13.91 3.95
C ALA A 71 -2.96 -13.83 5.49
N LEU A 72 -2.04 -14.59 6.10
CA LEU A 72 -1.80 -14.55 7.54
C LEU A 72 -1.26 -13.19 7.99
N ILE A 73 -0.29 -12.61 7.28
CA ILE A 73 0.24 -11.28 7.60
C ILE A 73 -0.89 -10.26 7.53
N ASP A 74 -1.67 -10.23 6.45
CA ASP A 74 -2.74 -9.24 6.27
C ASP A 74 -3.88 -9.39 7.30
N GLY A 75 -4.20 -10.63 7.71
CA GLY A 75 -5.18 -10.91 8.76
C GLY A 75 -4.68 -10.55 10.16
N LEU A 76 -3.41 -10.86 10.47
CA LEU A 76 -2.78 -10.61 11.76
C LEU A 76 -2.22 -9.20 11.92
N GLU A 77 -2.06 -8.42 10.84
CA GLU A 77 -1.61 -7.02 10.89
C GLU A 77 -2.60 -6.11 11.63
N LEU A 78 -3.83 -6.56 11.90
CA LEU A 78 -4.72 -5.93 12.89
C LEU A 78 -4.14 -6.00 14.33
N CYS A 79 -3.12 -6.83 14.57
CA CYS A 79 -2.54 -7.15 15.88
C CYS A 79 -1.03 -6.83 16.05
N ARG A 80 -0.40 -6.01 15.18
CA ARG A 80 0.99 -5.48 15.33
C ARG A 80 2.15 -6.48 15.04
N LEU A 81 2.25 -7.00 13.81
CA LEU A 81 3.44 -7.76 13.37
C LEU A 81 4.67 -6.84 13.15
N THR A 82 5.89 -7.33 13.41
CA THR A 82 7.15 -6.57 13.24
C THR A 82 7.84 -6.78 11.89
N ASN A 83 7.18 -7.41 10.92
CA ASN A 83 7.73 -7.70 9.60
C ASN A 83 8.19 -6.40 8.91
N LYS A 84 9.50 -6.09 8.99
CA LYS A 84 10.12 -4.86 8.45
C LYS A 84 10.04 -4.74 6.94
N VAL A 85 9.73 -5.83 6.23
CA VAL A 85 9.64 -5.87 4.79
C VAL A 85 8.38 -6.63 4.41
N ARG A 86 7.31 -5.89 4.09
CA ARG A 86 6.31 -6.37 3.14
C ARG A 86 7.07 -6.69 1.85
N GLY A 87 7.28 -7.97 1.54
CA GLY A 87 8.06 -8.42 0.38
C GLY A 87 7.66 -7.69 -0.90
N LYS A 88 8.59 -7.56 -1.87
CA LYS A 88 8.49 -6.74 -3.10
C LYS A 88 7.14 -6.82 -3.87
N SER A 89 6.31 -7.83 -3.64
CA SER A 89 5.00 -8.03 -4.29
C SER A 89 3.77 -7.70 -3.43
N ALA A 90 3.95 -7.09 -2.24
CA ALA A 90 2.86 -6.62 -1.36
C ALA A 90 1.90 -5.61 -2.01
N ARG A 91 2.17 -5.18 -3.24
CA ARG A 91 1.35 -4.20 -3.95
C ARG A 91 0.10 -4.78 -4.63
N VAL A 92 0.03 -6.09 -4.92
CA VAL A 92 -0.97 -6.58 -5.90
C VAL A 92 -2.16 -7.36 -5.31
N LEU A 93 -2.00 -8.21 -4.27
CA LEU A 93 -3.05 -9.16 -3.84
C LEU A 93 -3.17 -9.30 -2.32
N GLY A 94 -3.39 -8.22 -1.58
CA GLY A 94 -3.49 -8.24 -0.11
C GLY A 94 -4.87 -7.80 0.36
N ARG A 95 -5.13 -7.83 1.67
CA ARG A 95 -6.42 -7.41 2.24
C ARG A 95 -6.84 -6.05 1.69
N GLU A 96 -7.98 -6.04 1.03
CA GLU A 96 -8.68 -4.87 0.52
C GLU A 96 -10.17 -5.03 0.83
N PRO A 97 -10.91 -3.92 1.07
CA PRO A 97 -12.36 -3.99 1.20
C PRO A 97 -13.00 -4.52 -0.09
N LEU A 98 -14.12 -5.23 0.05
CA LEU A 98 -14.83 -5.79 -1.09
C LEU A 98 -15.31 -4.68 -2.04
N GLU A 99 -15.72 -3.54 -1.52
CA GLU A 99 -16.20 -2.39 -2.30
C GLU A 99 -15.09 -1.82 -3.18
N ASP A 100 -13.86 -1.77 -2.65
CA ASP A 100 -12.67 -1.35 -3.39
C ASP A 100 -12.30 -2.37 -4.49
N LEU A 101 -12.53 -3.65 -4.22
CA LEU A 101 -12.30 -4.73 -5.16
C LEU A 101 -13.31 -4.70 -6.31
N ILE A 102 -14.59 -4.56 -5.99
CA ILE A 102 -15.67 -4.38 -6.96
C ILE A 102 -15.33 -3.18 -7.84
N CYS A 103 -15.08 -2.01 -7.23
CA CYS A 103 -14.74 -0.80 -7.96
C CYS A 103 -13.55 -1.02 -8.91
N ARG A 104 -12.49 -1.71 -8.47
CA ARG A 104 -11.32 -1.99 -9.31
C ARG A 104 -11.62 -2.92 -10.49
N TYR A 105 -12.43 -3.95 -10.31
CA TYR A 105 -12.76 -4.91 -11.37
C TYR A 105 -13.87 -4.44 -12.30
N THR A 106 -14.76 -3.56 -11.83
CA THR A 106 -15.86 -3.02 -12.64
C THR A 106 -15.55 -1.64 -13.22
N ALA A 107 -14.41 -1.04 -12.88
CA ALA A 107 -14.06 0.29 -13.35
C ALA A 107 -13.88 0.32 -14.86
N ARG A 108 -14.71 1.12 -15.53
CA ARG A 108 -14.56 1.43 -16.94
C ARG A 108 -13.25 2.19 -17.16
N ARG A 109 -12.49 1.79 -18.19
CA ARG A 109 -11.34 2.54 -18.67
C ARG A 109 -11.79 3.94 -19.14
N ILE A 110 -11.09 4.98 -18.70
CA ILE A 110 -11.41 6.38 -19.02
C ILE A 110 -10.14 7.14 -19.45
N ASP A 111 -10.26 7.92 -20.52
CA ASP A 111 -9.26 8.91 -20.91
C ASP A 111 -9.60 10.27 -20.28
N ILE A 112 -8.59 11.12 -20.11
CA ILE A 112 -8.73 12.45 -19.53
C ILE A 112 -8.43 13.48 -20.62
N ASP A 113 -9.34 14.44 -20.75
CA ASP A 113 -9.28 15.45 -21.81
C ASP A 113 -8.92 16.84 -21.27
N GLU A 114 -9.08 17.07 -19.96
CA GLU A 114 -8.77 18.33 -19.32
C GLU A 114 -7.35 18.34 -18.73
N PRO A 115 -6.61 19.48 -18.83
CA PRO A 115 -5.26 19.62 -18.29
C PRO A 115 -5.16 19.20 -16.83
N SER A 116 -4.60 18.00 -16.59
CA SER A 116 -4.69 17.38 -15.28
C SER A 116 -3.40 16.72 -14.81
N VAL A 117 -3.31 16.54 -13.49
CA VAL A 117 -2.31 15.69 -12.85
C VAL A 117 -2.97 14.50 -12.16
N LEU A 118 -2.50 13.31 -12.49
CA LEU A 118 -2.78 12.10 -11.75
C LEU A 118 -1.80 11.98 -10.59
N ILE A 119 -2.33 11.85 -9.37
CA ILE A 119 -1.55 11.75 -8.14
C ILE A 119 -1.79 10.38 -7.51
N ARG A 120 -0.79 9.51 -7.59
CA ARG A 120 -0.88 8.15 -7.02
C ARG A 120 -0.70 8.18 -5.50
N VAL A 121 -1.78 7.94 -4.77
CA VAL A 121 -1.81 7.95 -3.29
C VAL A 121 -1.71 6.55 -2.67
N ASN A 122 -1.20 5.55 -3.41
CA ASN A 122 -1.11 4.14 -3.00
C ASN A 122 -0.49 3.86 -1.62
N ARG A 123 0.43 4.72 -1.16
CA ARG A 123 1.10 4.58 0.15
C ARG A 123 0.34 5.24 1.31
N LEU A 124 -0.53 6.20 1.00
CA LEU A 124 -1.17 7.07 1.98
C LEU A 124 -2.65 6.73 2.16
N TYR A 125 -3.32 6.35 1.07
CA TYR A 125 -4.75 6.03 1.07
C TYR A 125 -5.07 4.86 2.00
N ARG A 126 -6.16 5.01 2.75
CA ARG A 126 -6.76 3.96 3.57
C ARG A 126 -8.25 3.91 3.27
N PRO A 127 -8.84 2.72 3.14
CA PRO A 127 -10.28 2.58 3.09
C PRO A 127 -10.98 3.30 4.24
N GLY A 128 -12.10 3.95 3.96
CA GLY A 128 -12.87 4.72 4.94
C GLY A 128 -12.31 6.12 5.25
N MET A 129 -11.26 6.59 4.56
CA MET A 129 -10.82 7.98 4.65
C MET A 129 -11.96 8.94 4.30
N GLY A 130 -12.16 9.95 5.14
CA GLY A 130 -13.14 11.00 4.87
C GLY A 130 -12.68 11.93 3.73
N PRO A 131 -13.58 12.74 3.14
CA PRO A 131 -13.24 13.65 2.05
C PRO A 131 -12.08 14.60 2.36
N ARG A 132 -12.00 15.10 3.61
CA ARG A 132 -10.92 15.98 4.06
C ARG A 132 -9.57 15.26 4.10
N GLU A 133 -9.52 14.03 4.60
CA GLU A 133 -8.28 13.25 4.64
C GLU A 133 -7.80 12.89 3.23
N LEU A 134 -8.72 12.49 2.35
CA LEU A 134 -8.40 12.20 0.95
C LEU A 134 -7.81 13.44 0.25
N TYR A 135 -8.38 14.61 0.48
CA TYR A 135 -7.83 15.87 -0.02
C TYR A 135 -6.44 16.15 0.55
N GLU A 136 -6.25 16.01 1.87
CA GLU A 136 -4.95 16.26 2.52
C GLU A 136 -3.83 15.37 1.98
N ILE A 137 -4.08 14.07 1.76
CA ILE A 137 -3.07 13.16 1.21
C ILE A 137 -2.83 13.37 -0.29
N THR A 138 -3.77 14.01 -1.00
CA THR A 138 -3.68 14.25 -2.45
C THR A 138 -3.03 15.58 -2.76
N ARG A 139 -3.29 16.62 -1.95
CA ARG A 139 -2.93 18.00 -2.30
C ARG A 139 -1.43 18.30 -2.30
N GLY A 140 -0.62 17.47 -1.63
CA GLY A 140 0.81 17.67 -1.50
C GLY A 140 1.44 16.68 -0.52
N VAL A 141 2.76 16.64 -0.36
CA VAL A 141 3.79 17.57 -0.85
C VAL A 141 4.65 16.85 -1.88
N TRP A 142 4.51 17.25 -3.14
CA TRP A 142 4.99 16.50 -4.30
C TRP A 142 6.19 17.17 -4.96
N VAL A 143 7.07 16.35 -5.56
CA VAL A 143 8.06 16.84 -6.51
C VAL A 143 7.36 16.96 -7.86
N ILE A 144 7.06 18.18 -8.26
CA ILE A 144 6.34 18.52 -9.48
C ILE A 144 6.92 19.82 -10.08
N GLY A 145 7.10 19.82 -11.40
CA GLY A 145 7.74 20.90 -12.15
C GLY A 145 6.80 22.06 -12.48
N GLU A 146 7.29 23.04 -13.24
CA GLU A 146 6.56 24.27 -13.59
C GLU A 146 5.33 24.05 -14.47
N ARG A 147 5.30 22.95 -15.24
CA ARG A 147 4.10 22.50 -15.96
C ARG A 147 2.86 22.37 -15.08
N ARG A 148 3.02 22.31 -13.76
CA ARG A 148 1.90 22.35 -12.81
C ARG A 148 0.98 23.57 -12.99
N GLU A 149 1.54 24.72 -13.41
CA GLU A 149 0.79 25.97 -13.53
C GLU A 149 -0.23 25.96 -14.68
N THR A 150 -0.08 25.04 -15.65
CA THR A 150 -1.04 24.87 -16.74
C THR A 150 -2.18 23.92 -16.40
N LEU A 151 -2.14 23.27 -15.24
CA LEU A 151 -3.08 22.23 -14.84
C LEU A 151 -4.32 22.84 -14.18
N ARG A 152 -5.48 22.32 -14.56
CA ARG A 152 -6.79 22.70 -14.03
C ARG A 152 -7.28 21.74 -12.96
N TYR A 153 -6.96 20.45 -13.07
CA TYR A 153 -7.44 19.44 -12.14
C TYR A 153 -6.34 18.53 -11.58
N ALA A 154 -6.58 18.03 -10.37
CA ALA A 154 -5.76 17.02 -9.71
C ALA A 154 -6.64 15.81 -9.36
N PHE A 155 -6.20 14.63 -9.79
CA PHE A 155 -6.92 13.38 -9.62
C PHE A 155 -6.25 12.56 -8.51
N ALA A 156 -7.00 12.23 -7.46
CA ALA A 156 -6.57 11.27 -6.45
C ALA A 156 -6.70 9.87 -7.01
N VAL A 157 -5.58 9.20 -7.28
CA VAL A 157 -5.58 7.86 -7.88
C VAL A 157 -5.07 6.80 -6.91
N TYR A 158 -5.85 5.76 -6.70
CA TYR A 158 -5.48 4.59 -5.91
C TYR A 158 -5.61 3.33 -6.76
N ARG A 159 -4.52 2.57 -6.92
CA ARG A 159 -4.44 1.34 -7.74
C ARG A 159 -5.02 1.50 -9.16
N GLY A 160 -4.81 2.67 -9.77
CA GLY A 160 -5.30 2.99 -11.11
C GLY A 160 -6.74 3.51 -11.17
N ILE A 161 -7.43 3.59 -10.03
CA ILE A 161 -8.81 4.05 -9.95
C ILE A 161 -8.87 5.48 -9.41
N VAL A 162 -9.67 6.32 -10.05
CA VAL A 162 -9.91 7.70 -9.61
C VAL A 162 -10.83 7.69 -8.38
N ARG A 163 -10.32 8.14 -7.25
CA ARG A 163 -11.07 8.24 -5.99
C ARG A 163 -11.78 9.58 -5.83
N GLU A 164 -11.16 10.65 -6.31
CA GLU A 164 -11.74 11.99 -6.30
C GLU A 164 -11.01 12.90 -7.31
N VAL A 165 -11.70 13.94 -7.78
CA VAL A 165 -11.14 14.97 -8.66
C VAL A 165 -11.25 16.33 -7.98
N TYR A 166 -10.15 17.08 -7.98
CA TYR A 166 -10.08 18.41 -7.39
C TYR A 166 -9.79 19.46 -8.46
N ARG A 167 -10.52 20.57 -8.41
CA ARG A 167 -10.18 21.78 -9.16
C ARG A 167 -9.03 22.50 -8.46
N ILE A 168 -7.95 22.70 -9.19
CA ILE A 168 -6.77 23.44 -8.72
C ILE A 168 -7.10 24.94 -8.77
N ARG A 169 -6.94 25.64 -7.65
CA ARG A 169 -7.05 27.11 -7.58
C ARG A 169 -5.68 27.77 -7.75
N ARG A 170 -4.66 27.21 -7.10
CA ARG A 170 -3.27 27.66 -7.20
C ARG A 170 -2.30 26.61 -6.67
N TRP A 171 -1.03 26.72 -7.08
CA TRP A 171 0.09 26.02 -6.48
C TRP A 171 0.83 26.89 -5.48
N GLN A 172 1.43 26.26 -4.46
CA GLN A 172 2.26 26.92 -3.47
C GLN A 172 3.35 25.98 -2.95
N ARG A 173 4.35 26.53 -2.27
CA ARG A 173 5.42 25.73 -1.65
C ARG A 173 4.84 24.74 -0.65
N GLY A 174 5.40 23.54 -0.65
CA GLY A 174 4.96 22.46 0.23
C GLY A 174 5.08 22.84 1.69
N GLY A 175 4.05 22.51 2.48
CA GLY A 175 4.04 22.76 3.93
C GLY A 175 3.59 24.16 4.35
N THR A 176 3.16 25.01 3.41
CA THR A 176 2.71 26.40 3.69
C THR A 176 1.25 26.50 4.13
N THR A 177 0.44 25.44 3.99
CA THR A 177 -0.93 25.41 4.55
C THR A 177 -1.06 24.36 5.67
N PRO A 178 -1.50 24.77 6.88
CA PRO A 178 -1.73 23.85 7.99
C PRO A 178 -2.87 22.87 7.68
N GLY A 179 -2.76 21.64 8.17
CA GLY A 179 -3.75 20.57 7.99
C GLY A 179 -3.73 19.57 9.13
N ARG A 180 -4.74 18.69 9.24
CA ARG A 180 -4.85 17.72 10.34
C ARG A 180 -3.67 16.74 10.38
N LEU A 181 -3.22 16.30 9.21
CA LEU A 181 -2.06 15.41 9.07
C LEU A 181 -0.72 16.15 9.16
N ARG A 182 -0.72 17.50 9.15
CA ARG A 182 0.48 18.34 9.22
C ARG A 182 0.32 19.43 10.27
N ARG A 183 0.52 19.03 11.53
CA ARG A 183 0.42 19.91 12.71
C ARG A 183 1.50 20.99 12.80
N ARG A 184 2.57 20.93 11.99
CA ARG A 184 3.63 21.94 11.91
C ARG A 184 3.95 22.28 10.46
N ILE A 185 4.12 23.57 10.19
CA ILE A 185 4.73 24.07 8.95
C ILE A 185 6.17 23.56 8.92
N GLN A 186 6.53 22.85 7.86
CA GLN A 186 7.88 22.38 7.62
C GLN A 186 8.22 22.80 6.19
N ASP A 187 9.38 23.43 6.00
CA ASP A 187 9.86 23.76 4.66
C ASP A 187 10.30 22.46 3.96
N TRP A 188 9.58 22.11 2.90
CA TRP A 188 9.88 20.94 2.07
C TRP A 188 10.72 21.29 0.84
N GLY A 189 11.29 22.50 0.79
CA GLY A 189 12.20 22.97 -0.26
C GLY A 189 11.52 23.07 -1.63
N HIS A 190 11.95 22.24 -2.57
CA HIS A 190 11.49 22.25 -3.98
C HIS A 190 10.16 21.53 -4.22
N ARG A 191 9.44 21.16 -3.17
CA ARG A 191 8.17 20.45 -3.30
C ARG A 191 6.99 21.41 -3.26
N TRP A 192 5.91 21.01 -3.91
CA TRP A 192 4.72 21.82 -4.08
C TRP A 192 3.48 21.12 -3.54
N GLU A 193 2.50 21.94 -3.18
CA GLU A 193 1.16 21.53 -2.87
C GLU A 193 0.17 22.46 -3.57
N PHE A 194 -1.01 21.96 -3.90
CA PHE A 194 -2.07 22.80 -4.44
C PHE A 194 -3.08 23.16 -3.35
N VAL A 195 -3.73 24.31 -3.56
CA VAL A 195 -4.97 24.68 -2.90
C VAL A 195 -6.08 24.52 -3.93
N GLY A 196 -7.14 23.81 -3.56
CA GLY A 196 -8.23 23.49 -4.45
C GLY A 196 -9.50 23.12 -3.71
N SER A 197 -10.53 22.80 -4.47
CA SER A 197 -11.80 22.28 -3.98
C SER A 197 -12.17 21.03 -4.77
N VAL A 198 -13.15 20.27 -4.30
CA VAL A 198 -13.78 19.22 -5.11
C VAL A 198 -14.21 19.83 -6.45
N ALA A 199 -13.94 19.15 -7.55
CA ALA A 199 -14.28 19.61 -8.89
C ALA A 199 -15.81 19.68 -9.07
N GLU A 200 -16.22 20.49 -10.05
CA GLU A 200 -17.61 20.67 -10.43
C GLU A 200 -18.25 19.32 -10.82
N PRO A 201 -19.55 19.11 -10.55
CA PRO A 201 -20.22 17.84 -10.85
C PRO A 201 -20.04 17.35 -12.29
N SER A 202 -20.02 18.27 -13.27
CA SER A 202 -19.83 17.96 -14.69
C SER A 202 -18.50 17.24 -15.00
N VAL A 203 -17.42 17.58 -14.28
CA VAL A 203 -16.11 16.94 -14.41
C VAL A 203 -16.00 15.75 -13.47
N ARG A 204 -16.41 15.95 -12.21
CA ARG A 204 -16.28 14.93 -11.17
C ARG A 204 -17.02 13.63 -11.52
N LEU A 205 -18.28 13.73 -11.95
CA LEU A 205 -19.12 12.56 -12.24
C LEU A 205 -18.64 11.79 -13.48
N ARG A 206 -17.88 12.44 -14.38
CA ARG A 206 -17.29 11.80 -15.56
C ARG A 206 -16.16 10.83 -15.19
N TYR A 207 -15.41 11.15 -14.13
CA TYR A 207 -14.12 10.50 -13.86
C TYR A 207 -14.05 9.66 -12.60
N VAL A 208 -14.78 10.02 -11.53
CA VAL A 208 -14.72 9.27 -10.26
C VAL A 208 -15.19 7.83 -10.47
N GLY A 209 -14.41 6.88 -9.95
CA GLY A 209 -14.63 5.44 -10.12
C GLY A 209 -14.09 4.86 -11.43
N GLY A 210 -13.66 5.69 -12.37
CA GLY A 210 -13.05 5.23 -13.62
C GLY A 210 -11.60 4.76 -13.45
N SER A 211 -11.18 3.88 -14.35
CA SER A 211 -9.81 3.37 -14.42
C SER A 211 -8.95 4.20 -15.37
N VAL A 212 -7.86 4.73 -14.83
CA VAL A 212 -6.79 5.44 -15.55
C VAL A 212 -5.48 4.63 -15.55
N ALA A 213 -5.57 3.32 -15.30
CA ALA A 213 -4.41 2.45 -15.15
C ALA A 213 -3.49 2.47 -16.39
N HIS A 214 -4.06 2.54 -17.59
CA HIS A 214 -3.30 2.62 -18.85
C HIS A 214 -2.48 3.92 -19.01
N LEU A 215 -2.83 4.98 -18.28
CA LEU A 215 -2.08 6.25 -18.28
C LEU A 215 -0.89 6.23 -17.32
N LEU A 216 -0.79 5.20 -16.47
CA LEU A 216 0.16 5.10 -15.38
C LEU A 216 1.20 4.02 -15.64
N PRO A 217 2.46 4.38 -15.96
CA PRO A 217 3.50 3.38 -16.17
C PRO A 217 3.86 2.65 -14.88
N ASP A 218 4.11 1.35 -15.02
CA ASP A 218 4.61 0.51 -13.94
C ASP A 218 6.00 0.95 -13.47
N GLY A 219 6.28 0.75 -12.18
CA GLY A 219 7.60 1.03 -11.61
C GLY A 219 7.98 2.52 -11.46
N ALA A 220 7.17 3.47 -11.93
CA ALA A 220 7.48 4.89 -11.82
C ALA A 220 7.70 5.32 -10.36
N ARG A 221 8.89 5.89 -10.07
CA ARG A 221 9.30 6.32 -8.72
C ARG A 221 8.52 7.55 -8.23
N ASN A 222 8.17 8.47 -9.13
CA ASN A 222 7.39 9.67 -8.81
C ASN A 222 5.87 9.34 -8.89
N PRO A 223 5.07 9.58 -7.85
CA PRO A 223 3.62 9.34 -7.88
C PRO A 223 2.86 10.24 -8.87
N ILE A 224 3.48 11.30 -9.38
CA ILE A 224 2.88 12.31 -10.27
C ILE A 224 2.96 11.88 -11.75
N ARG A 225 1.84 12.07 -12.47
CA ARG A 225 1.78 11.94 -13.93
C ARG A 225 0.94 13.07 -14.52
N TYR A 226 1.53 13.84 -15.43
CA TYR A 226 0.79 14.81 -16.25
C TYR A 226 0.00 14.09 -17.33
N VAL A 227 -1.23 14.52 -17.55
CA VAL A 227 -2.10 14.13 -18.66
C VAL A 227 -2.63 15.39 -19.36
N PRO A 228 -2.96 15.33 -20.66
CA PRO A 228 -3.48 16.46 -21.44
C PRO A 228 -4.71 17.10 -20.81
#